data_AF-A0A2I1CIQ8-F1
#
_entry.id   AF-A0A2I1CIQ8-F1
#
_cell.length_a   1.000
_cell.length_b   1.000
_cell.length_c   1.000
_cell.angle_alpha   90.00
_cell.angle_beta   90.00
_cell.angle_gamma   90.00
#
_symmetry.space_group_name_H-M   'P 1'
#
loop_
_entity.id
_entity.type
_entity.pdbx_description
1 polymer ?
#
loop_
_entity_poly.entity_id
_entity_poly.type
_entity_poly.pdbx_seq_one_letter_code
_entity_poly.pdbx_strand_id
1 'polypeptide(L)'
;MVRFGLLNSKEWFSHVSGGPMRGSDEDKKFNILISRVACIAKIQHKNIGYSGPLSRQLLCYRSLISEVRSTLRNLIEVVLASLLLSGDASRDRNDWTEMSVKLPFIDDNDCGLGIAVRTYLDDLPLQADPTSPEARLEVKSKGKEWFQHSDSFTSNLEKAFKLWDAVSAQRLEPIFTTRADLFLLSGLQRHAERQ
;
A
#
# COMPACT_ATOMS: atom_id res chain seq x y z
N MET A 1 -11.67 2.75 3.89
CA MET A 1 -10.62 3.69 3.43
C MET A 1 -11.01 4.46 2.18
N VAL A 2 -11.38 3.80 1.06
CA VAL A 2 -11.87 4.49 -0.16
C VAL A 2 -13.11 5.33 0.13
N ARG A 3 -14.12 4.76 0.80
CA ARG A 3 -15.35 5.47 1.20
C ARG A 3 -15.11 6.69 2.10
N PHE A 4 -14.11 6.62 2.97
CA PHE A 4 -13.71 7.73 3.84
C PHE A 4 -12.86 8.78 3.11
N GLY A 5 -12.66 8.63 1.80
CA GLY A 5 -11.81 9.51 1.00
C GLY A 5 -10.35 9.43 1.41
N LEU A 6 -9.90 8.38 2.11
CA LEU A 6 -8.53 8.31 2.64
C LEU A 6 -7.50 7.74 1.66
N LEU A 7 -7.96 7.06 0.61
CA LEU A 7 -7.12 6.57 -0.48
C LEU A 7 -7.34 7.48 -1.69
N ASN A 8 -6.53 8.55 -1.75
CA ASN A 8 -6.54 9.54 -2.82
C ASN A 8 -5.11 10.07 -3.04
N SER A 9 -4.91 10.89 -4.06
CA SER A 9 -3.66 11.59 -4.35
C SER A 9 -3.59 13.00 -3.77
N LYS A 10 -4.56 13.41 -2.93
CA LYS A 10 -4.59 14.73 -2.30
C LYS A 10 -3.40 14.87 -1.36
N GLU A 11 -2.69 15.97 -1.50
CA GLU A 11 -1.62 16.34 -0.59
C GLU A 11 -2.24 16.82 0.73
N TRP A 12 -2.09 16.03 1.79
CA TRP A 12 -2.61 16.36 3.13
C TRP A 12 -1.54 16.96 4.03
N PHE A 13 -0.27 16.64 3.75
CA PHE A 13 0.86 16.97 4.59
C PHE A 13 1.89 17.76 3.77
N SER A 14 1.45 18.86 3.14
CA SER A 14 2.31 19.69 2.28
C SER A 14 3.51 20.31 3.00
N HIS A 15 3.44 20.42 4.33
CA HIS A 15 4.51 20.97 5.16
C HIS A 15 5.53 19.92 5.65
N VAL A 16 5.35 18.64 5.31
CA VAL A 16 6.28 17.57 5.73
C VAL A 16 6.99 16.94 4.54
N SER A 17 8.26 16.58 4.75
CA SER A 17 9.13 16.05 3.70
C SER A 17 8.89 14.57 3.36
N GLY A 18 9.44 14.14 2.23
CA GLY A 18 9.48 12.73 1.83
C GLY A 18 8.32 12.25 0.97
N GLY A 19 7.60 13.17 0.32
CA GLY A 19 6.73 12.86 -0.81
C GLY A 19 7.51 12.61 -2.11
N PRO A 20 6.84 12.24 -3.21
CA PRO A 20 7.46 12.03 -4.52
C PRO A 20 8.13 13.29 -5.06
N MET A 21 9.39 13.17 -5.52
CA MET A 21 10.20 14.31 -5.94
C MET A 21 10.45 14.38 -7.45
N ARG A 22 10.32 13.26 -8.17
CA ARG A 22 10.74 13.12 -9.58
C ARG A 22 9.55 12.83 -10.48
N GLY A 23 9.75 13.00 -11.79
CA GLY A 23 8.72 12.86 -12.81
C GLY A 23 7.79 14.09 -12.94
N SER A 24 6.77 13.94 -13.77
CA SER A 24 5.72 14.94 -13.96
C SER A 24 4.83 15.06 -12.71
N ASP A 25 4.00 16.10 -12.65
CA ASP A 25 3.02 16.25 -11.55
C ASP A 25 2.00 15.11 -11.51
N GLU A 26 1.72 14.50 -12.66
CA GLU A 26 0.87 13.32 -12.75
C GLU A 26 1.58 12.08 -12.17
N ASP A 27 2.85 11.86 -12.51
CA ASP A 27 3.66 10.77 -11.94
C ASP A 27 3.73 10.87 -10.41
N LYS A 28 3.95 12.08 -9.88
CA LYS A 28 3.98 12.32 -8.43
C LYS A 28 2.64 11.99 -7.77
N LYS A 29 1.52 12.37 -8.39
CA LYS A 29 0.16 12.06 -7.89
C LYS A 29 -0.12 10.56 -7.87
N PHE A 30 0.31 9.82 -8.90
CA PHE A 30 0.16 8.37 -8.92
C PHE A 30 1.11 7.67 -7.97
N ASN A 31 2.36 8.12 -7.88
CA ASN A 31 3.34 7.59 -6.93
C ASN A 31 2.80 7.66 -5.50
N ILE A 32 2.33 8.83 -5.04
CA ILE A 32 1.81 8.96 -3.67
C ILE A 32 0.56 8.09 -3.45
N LEU A 33 -0.31 7.97 -4.45
CA LEU A 33 -1.52 7.14 -4.35
C LEU A 33 -1.19 5.65 -4.22
N ILE A 34 -0.33 5.11 -5.08
CA ILE A 34 0.08 3.70 -5.04
C ILE A 34 0.85 3.42 -3.74
N SER A 35 1.73 4.34 -3.32
CA SER A 35 2.48 4.23 -2.06
C SER A 35 1.56 4.21 -0.83
N ARG A 36 0.48 4.99 -0.84
CA ARG A 36 -0.54 4.97 0.23
C ARG A 36 -1.30 3.65 0.28
N VAL A 37 -1.64 3.07 -0.87
CA VAL A 37 -2.24 1.73 -0.92
C VAL A 37 -1.29 0.70 -0.32
N ALA A 38 0.00 0.77 -0.66
CA ALA A 38 1.02 -0.12 -0.14
C ALA A 38 1.22 -0.03 1.39
N CYS A 39 0.91 1.10 2.04
CA CYS A 39 0.94 1.22 3.51
C CYS A 39 -0.10 0.35 4.25
N ILE A 40 -1.03 -0.28 3.54
CA ILE A 40 -1.97 -1.24 4.15
C ILE A 40 -1.27 -2.58 4.44
N ALA A 41 -0.13 -2.86 3.80
CA ALA A 41 0.65 -4.07 4.01
C ALA A 41 2.02 -3.78 4.63
N LYS A 42 2.59 -4.79 5.29
CA LYS A 42 3.93 -4.73 5.88
C LYS A 42 5.00 -5.14 4.87
N ILE A 43 6.17 -4.50 4.96
CA ILE A 43 7.39 -4.92 4.27
C ILE A 43 7.97 -6.16 4.97
N GLN A 44 8.44 -7.13 4.19
CA GLN A 44 9.16 -8.30 4.69
C GLN A 44 10.64 -7.98 4.80
N HIS A 45 11.16 -8.02 6.02
CA HIS A 45 12.54 -7.70 6.36
C HIS A 45 13.05 -8.59 7.50
N LYS A 46 14.37 -8.69 7.60
CA LYS A 46 15.06 -9.40 8.68
C LYS A 46 14.69 -8.79 10.04
N ASN A 47 14.73 -9.60 11.11
CA ASN A 47 14.41 -9.19 12.48
C ASN A 47 15.49 -8.29 13.14
N ILE A 48 15.91 -7.25 12.43
CA ILE A 48 16.91 -6.23 12.83
C ILE A 48 16.35 -4.81 12.73
N GLY A 49 15.03 -4.69 12.48
CA GLY A 49 14.33 -3.43 12.30
C GLY A 49 14.36 -2.90 10.87
N TYR A 50 13.64 -1.80 10.64
CA TYR A 50 13.58 -1.11 9.36
C TYR A 50 14.88 -0.34 9.10
N SER A 51 15.49 -0.57 7.94
CA SER A 51 16.60 0.24 7.42
C SER A 51 16.28 0.63 5.98
N GLY A 52 16.00 1.92 5.79
CA GLY A 52 15.70 2.50 4.49
C GLY A 52 15.36 3.98 4.57
N PRO A 53 15.01 4.62 3.45
CA PRO A 53 14.68 6.04 3.40
C PRO A 53 13.56 6.42 4.37
N LEU A 54 13.55 7.67 4.83
CA LEU A 54 12.47 8.22 5.64
C LEU A 54 11.42 8.92 4.76
N SER A 55 10.14 8.74 5.07
CA SER A 55 9.05 9.55 4.51
C SER A 55 8.17 10.05 5.65
N ARG A 56 8.26 11.34 6.00
CA ARG A 56 7.37 11.92 7.01
C ARG A 56 5.93 11.92 6.51
N GLN A 57 5.70 12.12 5.21
CA GLN A 57 4.38 12.04 4.62
C GLN A 57 3.73 10.66 4.81
N LEU A 58 4.44 9.56 4.54
CA LEU A 58 3.88 8.21 4.71
C LEU A 58 3.81 7.79 6.18
N LEU A 59 4.67 8.33 7.05
CA LEU A 59 4.54 8.16 8.50
C LEU A 59 3.29 8.86 9.04
N CYS A 60 3.01 10.10 8.64
CA CYS A 60 1.76 10.77 9.00
C CYS A 60 0.54 10.01 8.46
N TYR A 61 0.63 9.49 7.24
CA TYR A 61 -0.41 8.65 6.66
C TYR A 61 -0.63 7.36 7.46
N ARG A 62 0.45 6.70 7.92
CA ARG A 62 0.39 5.51 8.79
C ARG A 62 -0.49 5.74 10.02
N SER A 63 -0.38 6.90 10.66
CA SER A 63 -1.20 7.22 11.84
C SER A 63 -2.70 7.21 11.50
N LEU A 64 -3.09 7.79 10.36
CA LEU A 64 -4.49 7.81 9.92
C LEU A 64 -5.04 6.41 9.65
N ILE A 65 -4.26 5.58 8.94
CA ILE A 65 -4.70 4.22 8.59
C ILE A 65 -4.69 3.29 9.81
N SER A 66 -3.78 3.51 10.75
CA SER A 66 -3.72 2.82 12.04
C SER A 66 -4.99 3.09 12.86
N GLU A 67 -5.45 4.33 12.88
CA GLU A 67 -6.69 4.70 13.59
C GLU A 67 -7.92 4.03 12.99
N VAL A 68 -8.04 4.03 11.65
CA VAL A 68 -9.12 3.33 10.95
C VAL A 68 -9.10 1.84 11.26
N ARG A 69 -7.93 1.20 11.22
CA ARG A 69 -7.77 -0.23 11.56
C ARG A 69 -8.20 -0.50 13.00
N SER A 70 -7.69 0.29 13.95
CA SER A 70 -8.01 0.17 15.39
C SER A 70 -9.52 0.30 15.62
N THR A 71 -10.14 1.30 15.00
CA THR A 71 -11.60 1.50 15.10
C THR A 71 -12.38 0.31 14.52
N LEU A 72 -11.97 -0.23 13.37
CA LEU A 72 -12.60 -1.42 12.79
C LEU A 72 -12.45 -2.64 13.68
N ARG A 73 -11.27 -2.82 14.30
CA ARG A 73 -11.02 -3.90 15.26
C ARG A 73 -11.94 -3.79 16.47
N ASN A 74 -12.01 -2.60 17.08
CA ASN A 74 -12.86 -2.33 18.23
C ASN A 74 -14.34 -2.58 17.89
N LEU A 75 -14.80 -2.15 16.72
CA LEU A 75 -16.17 -2.37 16.28
C LEU A 75 -16.50 -3.87 16.18
N ILE A 76 -15.62 -4.67 15.61
CA ILE A 76 -15.81 -6.13 15.49
C ILE A 76 -15.86 -6.79 16.85
N GLU A 77 -14.99 -6.39 17.78
CA GLU A 77 -14.98 -6.92 19.14
C GLU A 77 -16.25 -6.55 19.92
N VAL A 78 -16.75 -5.32 19.74
CA VAL A 78 -18.03 -4.88 20.34
C VAL A 78 -19.22 -5.65 19.74
N VAL A 79 -19.24 -5.87 18.43
CA VAL A 79 -20.28 -6.69 17.78
C VAL A 79 -20.24 -8.13 18.29
N LEU A 80 -19.05 -8.73 18.40
CA LEU A 80 -18.88 -10.08 18.95
C LEU A 80 -19.34 -10.15 20.41
N ALA A 81 -18.97 -9.17 21.24
CA ALA A 81 -19.43 -9.08 22.62
C ALA A 81 -20.96 -8.98 22.69
N SER A 82 -21.58 -8.18 21.83
CA SER A 82 -23.04 -8.08 21.74
C SER A 82 -23.68 -9.42 21.38
N LEU A 83 -23.18 -10.13 20.37
CA LEU A 83 -23.71 -11.45 19.98
C LEU A 83 -23.63 -12.46 21.13
N LEU A 84 -22.51 -12.47 21.85
CA LEU A 84 -22.33 -13.33 23.01
C LEU A 84 -23.31 -12.94 24.13
N LEU A 85 -23.41 -11.66 24.48
CA LEU A 85 -24.24 -11.18 25.59
C LEU A 85 -25.75 -11.27 25.33
N SER A 86 -26.18 -11.10 24.08
CA SER A 86 -27.57 -11.31 23.66
C SER A 86 -27.98 -12.79 23.62
N GLY A 87 -27.01 -13.71 23.62
CA GLY A 87 -27.28 -15.15 23.47
C GLY A 87 -27.40 -15.61 22.02
N ASP A 88 -27.09 -14.74 21.06
CA ASP A 88 -27.07 -15.04 19.62
C ASP A 88 -25.84 -15.88 19.20
N ALA A 89 -24.93 -16.15 20.14
CA ALA A 89 -23.77 -17.01 19.95
C ALA A 89 -23.53 -17.91 21.18
N SER A 90 -23.05 -19.14 20.94
CA SER A 90 -22.72 -20.08 22.02
C SER A 90 -21.62 -19.52 22.93
N ARG A 91 -21.83 -19.64 24.24
CA ARG A 91 -20.83 -19.29 25.28
C ARG A 91 -20.10 -20.50 25.83
N ASP A 92 -20.62 -21.71 25.58
CA ASP A 92 -19.97 -22.96 25.97
C ASP A 92 -18.88 -23.29 24.97
N ARG A 93 -17.68 -22.77 25.25
CA ARG A 93 -16.51 -22.85 24.38
C ARG A 93 -15.20 -22.70 25.16
N ASN A 94 -14.15 -23.30 24.64
CA ASN A 94 -12.80 -23.34 25.22
C ASN A 94 -11.73 -22.71 24.30
N ASP A 95 -12.12 -22.15 23.15
CA ASP A 95 -11.25 -21.64 22.09
C ASP A 95 -11.14 -20.10 22.06
N TRP A 96 -11.39 -19.42 23.19
CA TRP A 96 -11.45 -17.96 23.28
C TRP A 96 -10.23 -17.23 22.71
N THR A 97 -9.03 -17.73 23.01
CA THR A 97 -7.77 -17.16 22.51
C THR A 97 -7.62 -17.35 21.01
N GLU A 98 -8.00 -18.51 20.48
CA GLU A 98 -7.92 -18.78 19.05
C GLU A 98 -8.91 -17.90 18.28
N MET A 99 -10.12 -17.74 18.81
CA MET A 99 -11.13 -16.85 18.25
C MET A 99 -10.63 -15.40 18.22
N SER A 100 -10.06 -14.88 19.31
CA SER A 100 -9.58 -13.49 19.35
C SER A 100 -8.45 -13.23 18.36
N VAL A 101 -7.56 -14.20 18.15
CA VAL A 101 -6.47 -14.11 17.15
C VAL A 101 -7.00 -14.20 15.72
N LYS A 102 -8.05 -15.00 15.48
CA LYS A 102 -8.68 -15.14 14.15
C LYS A 102 -9.52 -13.94 13.72
N LEU A 103 -9.92 -13.07 14.65
CA LEU A 103 -10.62 -11.85 14.30
C LEU A 103 -9.73 -10.98 13.38
N PRO A 104 -10.32 -10.32 12.36
CA PRO A 104 -9.55 -9.50 11.43
C PRO A 104 -8.93 -8.27 12.12
N PHE A 105 -7.99 -7.63 11.42
CA PHE A 105 -7.32 -6.39 11.87
C PHE A 105 -6.44 -6.53 13.12
N ILE A 106 -6.02 -7.75 13.47
CA ILE A 106 -5.06 -7.99 14.56
C ILE A 106 -3.68 -7.40 14.26
N ASP A 107 -3.23 -7.53 13.01
CA ASP A 107 -1.96 -7.01 12.55
C ASP A 107 -2.00 -5.50 12.36
N ASP A 108 -1.02 -4.78 12.91
CA ASP A 108 -0.92 -3.35 12.69
C ASP A 108 -0.49 -2.99 11.27
N ASN A 109 -0.80 -1.77 10.83
CA ASN A 109 -0.32 -1.25 9.56
C ASN A 109 1.13 -0.73 9.68
N ASP A 110 1.85 -0.72 8.55
CA ASP A 110 3.20 -0.17 8.47
C ASP A 110 3.35 0.68 7.20
N CYS A 111 4.21 1.69 7.22
CA CYS A 111 4.56 2.49 6.06
C CYS A 111 5.79 1.98 5.30
N GLY A 112 6.54 1.02 5.84
CA GLY A 112 7.78 0.54 5.22
C GLY A 112 7.61 0.09 3.76
N LEU A 113 6.52 -0.64 3.47
CA LEU A 113 6.22 -1.07 2.10
C LEU A 113 5.82 0.10 1.20
N GLY A 114 5.06 1.06 1.72
CA GLY A 114 4.74 2.29 1.00
C GLY A 114 5.98 3.11 0.66
N ILE A 115 6.95 3.18 1.56
CA ILE A 115 8.22 3.87 1.30
C ILE A 115 9.05 3.14 0.24
N ALA A 116 9.04 1.80 0.24
CA ALA A 116 9.69 0.99 -0.78
C ALA A 116 9.12 1.27 -2.18
N VAL A 117 7.78 1.24 -2.30
CA VAL A 117 7.07 1.59 -3.54
C VAL A 117 7.37 3.02 -3.97
N ARG A 118 7.29 3.97 -3.04
CA ARG A 118 7.56 5.38 -3.34
C ARG A 118 8.95 5.57 -3.91
N THR A 119 9.95 4.99 -3.26
CA THR A 119 11.35 5.08 -3.67
C THR A 119 11.57 4.46 -5.05
N TYR A 120 10.97 3.30 -5.32
CA TYR A 120 11.00 2.67 -6.64
C TYR A 120 10.39 3.56 -7.73
N LEU A 121 9.19 4.10 -7.48
CA LEU A 121 8.46 4.93 -8.44
C LEU A 121 9.10 6.31 -8.62
N ASP A 122 9.85 6.82 -7.65
CA ASP A 122 10.62 8.06 -7.79
C ASP A 122 11.89 7.88 -8.61
N ASP A 123 12.51 6.70 -8.62
CA ASP A 123 13.73 6.45 -9.40
C ASP A 123 13.43 6.07 -10.86
N LEU A 124 12.26 5.49 -11.14
CA LEU A 124 11.85 5.07 -12.49
C LEU A 124 11.96 6.18 -13.57
N PRO A 125 11.53 7.43 -13.32
CA PRO A 125 11.60 8.52 -14.30
C PRO A 125 13.02 8.92 -14.71
N LEU A 126 14.06 8.45 -14.03
CA LEU A 126 15.45 8.69 -14.43
C LEU A 126 15.91 7.80 -15.58
N GLN A 127 15.15 6.74 -15.89
CA GLN A 127 15.46 5.82 -16.97
C GLN A 127 15.06 6.41 -18.32
N ALA A 128 15.84 6.11 -19.37
CA ALA A 128 15.56 6.60 -20.72
C ALA A 128 14.20 6.11 -21.25
N ASP A 129 13.84 4.86 -20.93
CA ASP A 129 12.51 4.30 -21.16
C ASP A 129 11.98 3.64 -19.86
N PRO A 130 11.27 4.38 -19.00
CA PRO A 130 10.72 3.88 -17.74
C PRO A 130 9.65 2.78 -17.92
N THR A 131 9.11 2.63 -19.13
CA THR A 131 8.06 1.64 -19.43
C THR A 131 8.62 0.29 -19.82
N SER A 132 9.87 0.27 -20.32
CA SER A 132 10.55 -0.96 -20.70
C SER A 132 10.69 -1.95 -19.52
N PRO A 133 10.50 -3.27 -19.76
CA PRO A 133 10.78 -4.30 -18.76
C PRO A 133 12.21 -4.23 -18.21
N GLU A 134 13.17 -3.89 -19.07
CA GLU A 134 14.60 -3.82 -18.74
C GLU A 134 14.86 -2.70 -17.73
N ALA A 135 14.37 -1.48 -17.98
CA ALA A 135 14.52 -0.37 -17.03
C ALA A 135 13.86 -0.66 -15.69
N ARG A 136 12.69 -1.30 -15.69
CA ARG A 136 11.99 -1.68 -14.46
C ARG A 136 12.77 -2.71 -13.66
N LEU A 137 13.39 -3.69 -14.32
CA LEU A 137 14.25 -4.69 -13.68
C LEU A 137 15.53 -4.05 -13.13
N GLU A 138 16.14 -3.14 -13.88
CA GLU A 138 17.32 -2.40 -13.45
C GLU A 138 17.03 -1.59 -12.18
N VAL A 139 15.96 -0.79 -12.16
CA VAL A 139 15.60 0.01 -10.98
C VAL A 139 15.22 -0.89 -9.78
N LYS A 140 14.54 -2.02 -10.02
CA LYS A 140 14.28 -3.02 -8.96
C LYS A 140 15.57 -3.57 -8.37
N SER A 141 16.61 -3.78 -9.19
CA SER A 141 17.89 -4.32 -8.74
C SER A 141 18.61 -3.41 -7.73
N LYS A 142 18.43 -2.08 -7.86
CA LYS A 142 18.96 -1.06 -6.93
C LYS A 142 18.30 -1.12 -5.54
N GLY A 143 17.19 -1.84 -5.40
CA GLY A 143 16.43 -1.93 -4.15
C GLY A 143 17.22 -2.35 -2.92
N LYS A 144 18.28 -3.16 -3.09
CA LYS A 144 19.17 -3.58 -2.00
C LYS A 144 19.98 -2.42 -1.42
N GLU A 145 20.29 -1.39 -2.22
CA GLU A 145 21.01 -0.21 -1.78
C GLU A 145 20.15 0.63 -0.84
N TRP A 146 18.85 0.73 -1.13
CA TRP A 146 17.90 1.49 -0.32
C TRP A 146 17.38 0.68 0.88
N PHE A 147 17.20 -0.63 0.74
CA PHE A 147 16.59 -1.50 1.76
C PHE A 147 17.47 -2.73 2.04
N GLN A 148 18.61 -2.49 2.67
CA GLN A 148 19.68 -3.47 2.92
C GLN A 148 19.24 -4.69 3.73
N HIS A 149 18.17 -4.54 4.52
CA HIS A 149 17.67 -5.57 5.43
C HIS A 149 16.33 -6.16 4.98
N SER A 150 15.81 -5.75 3.83
CA SER A 150 14.65 -6.41 3.22
C SER A 150 15.02 -7.83 2.79
N ASP A 151 14.10 -8.78 2.95
CA ASP A 151 14.34 -10.17 2.53
C ASP A 151 14.45 -10.25 1.01
N SER A 152 13.51 -9.61 0.33
CA SER A 152 13.54 -9.39 -1.11
C SER A 152 12.77 -8.11 -1.45
N PHE A 153 13.48 -7.10 -1.94
CA PHE A 153 12.86 -5.86 -2.40
C PHE A 153 11.87 -6.11 -3.55
N THR A 154 12.24 -6.97 -4.50
CA THR A 154 11.40 -7.35 -5.63
C THR A 154 10.10 -8.03 -5.18
N SER A 155 10.18 -9.01 -4.28
CA SER A 155 8.99 -9.70 -3.73
C SER A 155 8.06 -8.74 -3.00
N ASN A 156 8.64 -7.82 -2.21
CA ASN A 156 7.88 -6.77 -1.54
C ASN A 156 7.15 -5.87 -2.56
N LEU A 157 7.82 -5.41 -3.61
CA LEU A 157 7.19 -4.61 -4.66
C LEU A 157 6.08 -5.38 -5.39
N GLU A 158 6.29 -6.66 -5.72
CA GLU A 158 5.26 -7.50 -6.34
C GLU A 158 4.02 -7.63 -5.44
N LYS A 159 4.22 -7.81 -4.13
CA LYS A 159 3.12 -7.83 -3.16
C LYS A 159 2.36 -6.50 -3.14
N ALA A 160 3.08 -5.38 -3.18
CA ALA A 160 2.46 -4.06 -3.22
C ALA A 160 1.67 -3.82 -4.51
N PHE A 161 2.19 -4.24 -5.67
CA PHE A 161 1.47 -4.12 -6.94
C PHE A 161 0.26 -5.05 -7.02
N LYS A 162 0.33 -6.28 -6.49
CA LYS A 162 -0.85 -7.14 -6.35
C LYS A 162 -1.94 -6.51 -5.49
N LEU A 163 -1.54 -5.80 -4.41
CA LEU A 163 -2.47 -5.06 -3.58
C LEU A 163 -3.10 -3.89 -4.32
N TRP A 164 -2.31 -3.15 -5.09
CA TRP A 164 -2.81 -2.10 -5.98
C TRP A 164 -3.79 -2.64 -7.02
N ASP A 165 -3.46 -3.76 -7.65
CA ASP A 165 -4.33 -4.42 -8.63
C ASP A 165 -5.65 -4.85 -7.98
N ALA A 166 -5.63 -5.40 -6.77
CA ALA A 166 -6.85 -5.75 -6.03
C ALA A 166 -7.74 -4.53 -5.72
N VAL A 167 -7.14 -3.41 -5.31
CA VAL A 167 -7.86 -2.17 -5.01
C VAL A 167 -8.42 -1.50 -6.27
N SER A 168 -7.66 -1.54 -7.37
CA SER A 168 -8.07 -0.95 -8.65
C SER A 168 -9.08 -1.84 -9.39
N ALA A 169 -8.97 -3.16 -9.28
CA ALA A 169 -9.92 -4.13 -9.82
C ALA A 169 -11.28 -4.08 -9.09
N GLN A 170 -11.32 -3.85 -7.77
CA GLN A 170 -12.58 -3.65 -7.05
C GLN A 170 -13.35 -2.38 -7.45
N ARG A 171 -12.71 -1.47 -8.20
CA ARG A 171 -13.40 -0.34 -8.83
C ARG A 171 -14.11 -0.76 -10.14
N LEU A 172 -13.86 -1.97 -10.64
CA LEU A 172 -14.37 -2.53 -11.89
C LEU A 172 -15.16 -3.84 -11.62
N GLU A 173 -16.42 -3.71 -11.21
CA GLU A 173 -17.44 -4.78 -11.37
C GLU A 173 -18.52 -4.26 -12.32
N PRO A 174 -19.17 -5.11 -13.14
CA PRO A 174 -18.65 -5.83 -14.29
C PRO A 174 -19.17 -5.18 -15.59
N ILE A 175 -18.34 -4.43 -16.31
CA ILE A 175 -18.65 -4.08 -17.72
C ILE A 175 -17.46 -4.35 -18.66
N PHE A 176 -16.20 -4.37 -18.22
CA PHE A 176 -15.10 -4.76 -19.11
C PHE A 176 -14.01 -5.56 -18.41
N THR A 177 -13.86 -6.78 -18.92
CA THR A 177 -12.84 -7.79 -18.61
C THR A 177 -11.44 -7.30 -18.98
N THR A 178 -10.47 -7.67 -18.15
CA THR A 178 -9.01 -7.79 -18.41
C THR A 178 -8.19 -6.53 -18.73
N ARG A 179 -7.29 -6.16 -17.80
CA ARG A 179 -5.81 -6.11 -17.94
C ARG A 179 -5.21 -5.10 -16.95
N ALA A 180 -4.57 -5.61 -15.89
CA ALA A 180 -3.73 -4.81 -14.99
C ALA A 180 -2.55 -4.15 -15.73
N ASP A 181 -2.12 -4.72 -16.87
CA ASP A 181 -1.06 -4.14 -17.70
C ASP A 181 -1.52 -2.92 -18.52
N LEU A 182 -2.82 -2.74 -18.79
CA LEU A 182 -3.29 -1.67 -19.67
C LEU A 182 -3.36 -0.30 -18.98
N PHE A 183 -3.49 -0.25 -17.65
CA PHE A 183 -3.72 1.02 -16.96
C PHE A 183 -2.43 1.80 -16.69
N LEU A 184 -1.33 1.10 -16.39
CA LEU A 184 0.01 1.71 -16.35
C LEU A 184 0.46 2.17 -17.75
N LEU A 185 0.01 1.50 -18.81
CA LEU A 185 0.23 1.93 -20.20
C LEU A 185 -0.65 3.13 -20.58
N SER A 186 -1.94 3.17 -20.26
CA SER A 186 -2.83 4.27 -20.69
C SER A 186 -2.56 5.63 -20.04
N GLY A 187 -1.93 5.67 -18.86
CA GLY A 187 -1.48 6.92 -18.23
C GLY A 187 -0.24 7.50 -18.93
N LEU A 188 0.70 6.64 -19.31
CA LEU A 188 1.97 7.03 -19.92
C LEU A 188 1.91 7.15 -21.46
N GLN A 189 1.13 6.31 -22.17
CA GLN A 189 0.98 6.37 -23.63
C GLN A 189 0.15 7.56 -24.13
N ARG A 190 -0.82 8.06 -23.35
CA ARG A 190 -1.64 9.21 -23.78
C ARG A 190 -0.85 10.51 -23.95
N HIS A 191 0.38 10.57 -23.45
CA HIS A 191 1.25 11.72 -23.61
C HIS A 191 2.28 11.58 -24.74
N ALA A 192 2.59 10.35 -25.17
CA ALA A 192 3.49 10.08 -26.31
C ALA A 192 2.80 10.29 -27.68
N GLU A 193 1.47 10.32 -27.73
CA GLU A 193 0.69 10.58 -28.95
C GLU A 193 0.18 12.02 -29.08
N ARG A 194 0.61 12.93 -28.17
CA ARG A 194 0.22 14.36 -28.16
C ARG A 194 1.39 15.35 -28.17
N GLN A 195 2.58 14.89 -28.56
CA GLN A 195 3.69 15.73 -28.99
C GLN A 195 4.21 15.21 -30.33
#